data_AF-A0A4Q2USA4-F1
#
_entry.id   AF-A0A4Q2USA4-F1
#
_cell.length_a   1.000
_cell.length_b   1.000
_cell.length_c   1.000
_cell.angle_alpha   90.00
_cell.angle_beta   90.00
_cell.angle_gamma   90.00
#
_symmetry.space_group_name_H-M   'P 1'
#
loop_
_entity.id
_entity.type
_entity.pdbx_description
1 polymer ?
#
loop_
_entity_poly.entity_id
_entity_poly.type
_entity_poly.pdbx_seq_one_letter_code
_entity_poly.pdbx_strand_id
1 'polypeptide(L)'
;MSSSASRLISERFDTTGSCKKWALRSVSKPKNLIKPMKAITLQDNASKNPVPWLLTGYFEGEQRRLCPSFPGYSVTESGRLFTHRRKTGGAAKKLGVPTVVVDFSYEKELKRPYVDPKHPYVNYPICVNGKQRAIGIHRLLADAFFGPRQNGQVVRHLDDNPQNNHLSNLKYGTNKENAQDAIRNNKRKCNEDHHMSKLSNQDVREIRRLRHQKVTVPELKKMFGVCTATIEGVIYNRYYKDVI
;
A
#
# COMPACT_ATOMS: atom_id res chain seq x y z
N MET A 1 -39.70 23.43 56.30
CA MET A 1 -39.04 23.90 57.54
C MET A 1 -38.12 22.81 58.03
N SER A 2 -36.82 23.12 58.21
CA SER A 2 -35.82 22.44 59.05
C SER A 2 -35.49 20.96 58.73
N SER A 3 -34.28 20.42 58.79
CA SER A 3 -32.88 20.88 58.88
C SER A 3 -32.04 19.58 58.90
N SER A 4 -30.87 19.62 58.25
CA SER A 4 -29.58 18.99 58.61
C SER A 4 -29.51 17.61 59.27
N ALA A 5 -28.61 16.73 58.77
CA ALA A 5 -27.19 16.74 59.19
C ALA A 5 -26.43 15.50 58.69
N SER A 6 -25.22 15.77 58.18
CA SER A 6 -24.15 14.83 57.85
C SER A 6 -23.65 14.04 59.06
N ARG A 7 -23.08 12.84 58.82
CA ARG A 7 -21.92 12.33 59.58
C ARG A 7 -21.05 11.43 58.71
N LEU A 8 -19.85 11.92 58.42
CA LEU A 8 -18.67 11.13 58.06
C LEU A 8 -18.16 10.40 59.31
N ILE A 9 -17.79 9.13 59.17
CA ILE A 9 -16.86 8.44 60.08
C ILE A 9 -15.85 7.69 59.21
N SER A 10 -14.59 8.01 59.48
CA SER A 10 -13.35 7.48 58.92
C SER A 10 -12.91 6.17 59.55
N GLU A 11 -11.83 5.60 59.00
CA GLU A 11 -10.94 4.55 59.57
C GLU A 11 -11.46 3.11 59.43
N ARG A 12 -10.67 2.10 59.05
CA ARG A 12 -9.23 1.85 59.18
C ARG A 12 -8.77 0.81 58.15
N PHE A 13 -7.48 0.86 57.82
CA PHE A 13 -6.74 -0.22 57.16
C PHE A 13 -6.72 -1.47 58.03
N ASP A 14 -6.77 -2.64 57.40
CA ASP A 14 -6.06 -3.82 57.89
C ASP A 14 -5.44 -4.60 56.73
N THR A 15 -4.11 -4.64 56.78
CA THR A 15 -3.23 -5.55 56.07
C THR A 15 -3.26 -6.91 56.75
N THR A 16 -3.49 -7.99 55.99
CA THR A 16 -2.82 -9.31 56.09
C THR A 16 -3.62 -10.37 55.35
N GLY A 17 -2.92 -11.33 54.76
CA GLY A 17 -3.43 -12.70 54.72
C GLY A 17 -4.06 -13.19 53.42
N SER A 18 -3.24 -13.92 52.67
CA SER A 18 -3.59 -15.21 52.08
C SER A 18 -4.38 -15.23 50.76
N CYS A 19 -3.70 -15.83 49.78
CA CYS A 19 -4.17 -16.27 48.49
C CYS A 19 -5.37 -17.24 48.64
N LYS A 20 -6.60 -16.75 48.42
CA LYS A 20 -7.78 -17.62 48.30
C LYS A 20 -7.97 -18.03 46.84
N LYS A 21 -7.77 -19.32 46.57
CA LYS A 21 -8.30 -20.05 45.42
C LYS A 21 -9.79 -19.71 45.23
N TRP A 22 -10.16 -19.18 44.07
CA TRP A 22 -11.57 -19.09 43.67
C TRP A 22 -11.89 -20.23 42.72
N ALA A 23 -12.80 -21.09 43.17
CA ALA A 23 -13.39 -22.18 42.43
C ALA A 23 -14.16 -21.64 41.20
N LEU A 24 -13.94 -22.29 40.06
CA LEU A 24 -14.68 -22.07 38.82
C LEU A 24 -16.16 -22.43 39.04
N ARG A 25 -17.03 -21.41 39.08
CA ARG A 25 -18.46 -21.58 38.82
C ARG A 25 -18.66 -21.80 37.33
N SER A 26 -19.25 -22.94 36.99
CA SER A 26 -19.72 -23.32 35.67
C SER A 26 -20.77 -22.33 35.16
N VAL A 27 -20.47 -21.64 34.05
CA VAL A 27 -21.47 -20.92 33.26
C VAL A 27 -21.57 -21.58 31.89
N SER A 28 -22.79 -21.93 31.54
CA SER A 28 -23.26 -22.69 30.38
C SER A 28 -22.81 -22.13 29.02
N LYS A 29 -22.34 -23.02 28.15
CA LYS A 29 -22.07 -22.76 26.71
C LYS A 29 -23.39 -22.56 25.94
N PRO A 30 -23.52 -21.59 25.02
CA PRO A 30 -24.58 -21.63 24.02
C PRO A 30 -24.23 -22.68 22.95
N LYS A 31 -25.16 -23.62 22.75
CA LYS A 31 -25.16 -24.64 21.70
C LYS A 31 -25.51 -23.99 20.36
N ASN A 32 -24.56 -23.91 19.43
CA ASN A 32 -24.85 -23.90 18.00
C ASN A 32 -23.96 -24.96 17.36
N LEU A 33 -24.54 -26.15 17.17
CA LEU A 33 -23.91 -27.27 16.48
C LEU A 33 -23.92 -27.00 14.98
N ILE A 34 -22.75 -26.76 14.39
CA ILE A 34 -22.52 -27.05 12.97
C ILE A 34 -21.91 -28.44 12.92
N LYS A 35 -22.58 -29.38 12.23
CA LYS A 35 -22.12 -30.76 12.07
C LYS A 35 -20.82 -30.80 11.23
N PRO A 36 -19.80 -31.59 11.58
CA PRO A 36 -18.65 -31.79 10.71
C PRO A 36 -19.05 -32.61 9.47
N MET A 37 -18.74 -32.11 8.26
CA MET A 37 -18.88 -32.89 7.02
C MET A 37 -17.77 -33.95 6.92
N LYS A 38 -18.15 -35.10 6.35
CA LYS A 38 -17.37 -36.34 6.23
C LYS A 38 -16.03 -36.12 5.52
N ALA A 39 -15.00 -36.81 6.03
CA ALA A 39 -13.72 -36.98 5.36
C ALA A 39 -13.93 -37.68 4.01
N ILE A 40 -13.50 -37.04 2.93
CA ILE A 40 -13.39 -37.66 1.60
C ILE A 40 -11.94 -38.13 1.49
N THR A 41 -11.73 -39.45 1.51
CA THR A 41 -10.44 -40.07 1.24
C THR A 41 -10.18 -39.99 -0.26
N LEU A 42 -9.15 -39.25 -0.68
CA LEU A 42 -8.63 -39.33 -2.04
C LEU A 42 -7.50 -40.37 -2.06
N GLN A 43 -7.75 -41.49 -2.73
CA GLN A 43 -6.72 -42.41 -3.19
C GLN A 43 -5.92 -41.75 -4.34
N ASP A 44 -4.61 -41.80 -4.16
CA ASP A 44 -3.52 -41.88 -5.13
C ASP A 44 -3.78 -41.47 -6.60
N ASN A 45 -3.11 -40.40 -7.05
CA ASN A 45 -1.96 -40.55 -7.96
C ASN A 45 -1.19 -39.23 -8.21
N ALA A 46 0.04 -39.24 -7.69
CA ALA A 46 1.28 -38.62 -8.14
C ALA A 46 1.27 -37.35 -9.05
N SER A 47 1.66 -36.20 -8.48
CA SER A 47 2.93 -35.52 -8.80
C SER A 47 3.25 -34.36 -7.83
N LYS A 48 4.17 -34.63 -6.89
CA LYS A 48 5.18 -33.78 -6.24
C LYS A 48 4.85 -32.30 -5.90
N ASN A 49 4.77 -32.06 -4.59
CA ASN A 49 4.80 -30.81 -3.81
C ASN A 49 3.57 -29.89 -3.88
N PRO A 50 2.60 -30.03 -2.95
CA PRO A 50 1.62 -28.97 -2.72
C PRO A 50 2.33 -27.78 -2.07
N VAL A 51 2.32 -26.64 -2.76
CA VAL A 51 2.72 -25.35 -2.18
C VAL A 51 1.86 -25.05 -0.93
N PRO A 52 2.45 -24.70 0.24
CA PRO A 52 1.72 -24.57 1.51
C PRO A 52 0.62 -23.49 1.59
N TRP A 53 0.39 -22.72 0.52
CA TRP A 53 -0.58 -21.60 0.49
C TRP A 53 -1.93 -21.95 -0.13
N LEU A 54 -2.14 -23.20 -0.59
CA LEU A 54 -3.41 -23.68 -1.16
C LEU A 54 -4.32 -24.33 -0.10
N LEU A 55 -4.56 -23.61 1.01
CA LEU A 55 -5.66 -23.88 1.94
C LEU A 55 -6.73 -22.81 1.73
N THR A 56 -7.42 -22.86 0.58
CA THR A 56 -8.59 -22.03 0.30
C THR A 56 -9.83 -22.65 0.95
N GLY A 57 -10.06 -22.32 2.22
CA GLY A 57 -11.36 -22.48 2.83
C GLY A 57 -12.32 -21.39 2.32
N TYR A 58 -13.41 -21.79 1.66
CA TYR A 58 -14.51 -20.90 1.31
C TYR A 58 -15.30 -20.57 2.58
N PHE A 59 -15.27 -19.32 3.00
CA PHE A 59 -16.22 -18.73 3.93
C PHE A 59 -17.00 -17.64 3.18
N GLU A 60 -18.26 -17.40 3.55
CA GLU A 60 -18.96 -16.16 3.19
C GLU A 60 -18.21 -14.99 3.83
N GLY A 61 -17.26 -14.45 3.09
CA GLY A 61 -16.32 -13.48 3.58
C GLY A 61 -15.19 -13.31 2.58
N GLU A 62 -14.78 -12.07 2.38
CA GLU A 62 -13.69 -11.74 1.48
C GLU A 62 -12.39 -12.44 1.89
N GLN A 63 -11.77 -13.16 0.95
CA GLN A 63 -10.53 -13.89 1.23
C GLN A 63 -9.42 -12.91 1.62
N ARG A 64 -8.71 -13.25 2.70
CA ARG A 64 -7.59 -12.47 3.22
C ARG A 64 -6.28 -13.18 2.94
N ARG A 65 -5.27 -12.41 2.55
CA ARG A 65 -3.91 -12.91 2.28
C ARG A 65 -2.89 -12.20 3.16
N LEU A 66 -1.89 -12.97 3.60
CA LEU A 66 -0.75 -12.44 4.35
C LEU A 66 0.14 -11.64 3.41
N CYS A 67 0.78 -10.61 3.95
CA CYS A 67 1.78 -9.82 3.24
C CYS A 67 3.20 -10.37 3.58
N PRO A 68 3.87 -11.13 2.68
CA PRO A 68 5.17 -11.73 2.98
C PRO A 68 6.25 -10.72 3.40
N SER A 69 6.28 -9.55 2.75
CA SER A 69 7.26 -8.49 3.07
C SER A 69 6.90 -7.71 4.33
N PHE A 70 5.67 -7.88 4.85
CA PHE A 70 5.15 -7.17 6.02
C PHE A 70 4.57 -8.15 7.06
N PRO A 71 5.42 -8.90 7.78
CA PRO A 71 4.96 -9.87 8.77
C PRO A 71 4.06 -9.25 9.84
N GLY A 72 2.94 -9.92 10.12
CA GLY A 72 1.94 -9.45 11.08
C GLY A 72 0.81 -8.62 10.45
N TYR A 73 0.75 -8.53 9.12
CA TYR A 73 -0.32 -7.86 8.39
C TYR A 73 -0.97 -8.79 7.36
N SER A 74 -2.27 -8.62 7.17
CA SER A 74 -3.04 -9.28 6.10
C SER A 74 -4.00 -8.31 5.45
N VAL A 75 -4.31 -8.53 4.18
CA VAL A 75 -5.19 -7.68 3.38
C VAL A 75 -6.27 -8.49 2.69
N THR A 76 -7.45 -7.88 2.52
CA THR A 76 -8.49 -8.36 1.63
C THR A 76 -8.30 -7.85 0.20
N GLU A 77 -9.04 -8.40 -0.76
CA GLU A 77 -9.08 -7.91 -2.14
C GLU A 77 -9.62 -6.47 -2.27
N SER A 78 -10.55 -6.07 -1.42
CA SER A 78 -11.13 -4.71 -1.31
C SER A 78 -10.19 -3.68 -0.70
N GLY A 79 -9.02 -4.10 -0.20
CA GLY A 79 -8.03 -3.20 0.40
C GLY A 79 -8.26 -2.91 1.89
N ARG A 80 -9.02 -3.75 2.60
CA ARG A 80 -9.09 -3.69 4.07
C ARG A 80 -7.85 -4.33 4.67
N LEU A 81 -7.20 -3.62 5.58
CA LEU A 81 -5.95 -4.04 6.21
C LEU A 81 -6.19 -4.52 7.64
N PHE A 82 -5.61 -5.66 7.99
CA PHE A 82 -5.70 -6.26 9.31
C PHE A 82 -4.30 -6.37 9.92
N THR A 83 -4.21 -6.07 11.22
CA THR A 83 -3.01 -6.35 12.02
C THR A 83 -3.22 -7.59 12.86
N HIS A 84 -2.14 -8.37 12.96
CA HIS A 84 -2.04 -9.52 13.83
C HIS A 84 -1.11 -9.24 14.99
N ARG A 85 -1.29 -9.98 16.09
CA ARG A 85 -0.43 -9.84 17.25
C ARG A 85 0.93 -10.46 16.91
N ARG A 86 1.99 -9.74 17.23
CA ARG A 86 3.37 -10.24 17.09
C ARG A 86 3.84 -10.66 18.48
N LYS A 87 4.24 -11.92 18.63
CA LYS A 87 4.84 -12.42 19.87
C LYS A 87 6.35 -12.34 19.73
N THR A 88 6.94 -11.43 20.50
CA THR A 88 8.39 -11.39 20.70
C THR A 88 8.68 -12.26 21.93
N GLY A 89 9.20 -13.47 21.73
CA GLY A 89 9.40 -14.45 22.81
C GLY A 89 10.87 -14.84 23.00
N GLY A 90 11.25 -15.10 24.25
CA GLY A 90 12.63 -15.43 24.64
C GLY A 90 13.23 -16.66 23.95
N ALA A 91 12.43 -17.58 23.42
CA ALA A 91 12.90 -18.75 22.67
C ALA A 91 13.56 -18.39 21.32
N ALA A 92 13.01 -17.44 20.57
CA ALA A 92 13.62 -16.93 19.34
C ALA A 92 14.93 -16.18 19.63
N LYS A 93 14.96 -15.45 20.75
CA LYS A 93 16.16 -14.77 21.27
C LYS A 93 17.26 -15.76 21.68
N LYS A 94 16.89 -16.95 22.20
CA LYS A 94 17.80 -18.03 22.61
C LYS A 94 18.43 -18.79 21.45
N LEU A 95 17.77 -18.82 20.29
CA LEU A 95 18.23 -19.49 19.06
C LEU A 95 18.93 -18.54 18.08
N GLY A 96 19.11 -17.26 18.41
CA GLY A 96 19.78 -16.28 17.55
C GLY A 96 19.04 -15.91 16.26
N VAL A 97 17.80 -16.39 16.09
CA VAL A 97 17.00 -16.13 14.89
C VAL A 97 16.03 -14.98 15.16
N PRO A 98 16.01 -13.91 14.33
CA PRO A 98 15.08 -12.80 14.48
C PRO A 98 13.66 -13.17 14.01
N THR A 99 13.15 -14.34 14.40
CA THR A 99 11.84 -14.81 13.95
C THR A 99 10.73 -14.14 14.76
N VAL A 100 10.09 -13.14 14.17
CA VAL A 100 8.81 -12.64 14.64
C VAL A 100 7.78 -13.74 14.46
N VAL A 101 7.32 -14.34 15.55
CA VAL A 101 6.18 -15.27 15.49
C VAL A 101 4.90 -14.45 15.44
N VAL A 102 4.16 -14.59 14.34
CA VAL A 102 2.87 -13.94 14.17
C VAL A 102 1.79 -14.84 14.76
N ASP A 103 1.00 -14.28 15.67
CA ASP A 103 -0.16 -14.92 16.27
C ASP A 103 -1.41 -14.52 15.49
N PHE A 104 -1.90 -15.44 14.64
CA PHE A 104 -3.08 -15.25 13.80
C PHE A 104 -4.40 -15.40 14.57
N SER A 105 -4.38 -15.82 15.84
CA SER A 105 -5.61 -15.88 16.66
C SER A 105 -6.17 -14.51 17.00
N TYR A 106 -5.32 -13.47 16.96
CA TYR A 106 -5.72 -12.08 17.11
C TYR A 106 -5.69 -11.39 15.75
N GLU A 107 -6.80 -10.76 15.42
CA GLU A 107 -6.92 -9.90 14.25
C GLU A 107 -7.68 -8.63 14.60
N LYS A 108 -7.22 -7.52 14.03
CA LYS A 108 -7.89 -6.23 14.15
C LYS A 108 -7.78 -5.50 12.82
N GLU A 109 -8.91 -5.08 12.30
CA GLU A 109 -8.95 -4.20 11.14
C GLU A 109 -8.39 -2.81 11.50
N LEU A 110 -7.50 -2.30 10.66
CA LEU A 110 -7.05 -0.92 10.67
C LEU A 110 -8.05 -0.09 9.86
N LYS A 111 -8.82 0.77 10.53
CA LYS A 111 -9.92 1.55 9.92
C LYS A 111 -9.54 2.98 9.53
N ARG A 112 -8.28 3.37 9.70
CA ARG A 112 -7.81 4.75 9.49
C ARG A 112 -6.76 4.84 8.39
N PRO A 113 -7.10 4.50 7.13
CA PRO A 113 -6.28 4.95 6.01
C PRO A 113 -6.35 6.47 5.91
N TYR A 114 -5.31 7.06 5.32
CA TYR A 114 -5.30 8.47 4.99
C TYR A 114 -4.61 8.69 3.64
N VAL A 115 -4.91 9.81 3.00
CA VAL A 115 -4.27 10.23 1.77
C VAL A 115 -3.37 11.42 2.08
N ASP A 116 -2.11 11.36 1.64
CA ASP A 116 -1.19 12.48 1.79
C ASP A 116 -1.49 13.53 0.70
N PRO A 117 -1.67 14.82 1.04
CA PRO A 117 -1.93 15.87 0.06
C PRO A 117 -0.85 16.02 -1.02
N LYS A 118 0.42 15.70 -0.69
CA LYS A 118 1.56 15.77 -1.63
C LYS A 118 1.68 14.50 -2.47
N HIS A 119 1.29 13.35 -1.91
CA HIS A 119 1.42 12.05 -2.53
C HIS A 119 0.10 11.29 -2.37
N PRO A 120 -0.82 11.34 -3.36
CA PRO A 120 -2.23 10.98 -3.22
C PRO A 120 -2.50 9.46 -3.14
N TYR A 121 -1.56 8.69 -2.60
CA TYR A 121 -1.74 7.28 -2.29
C TYR A 121 -2.55 7.12 -1.00
N VAL A 122 -3.39 6.08 -0.96
CA VAL A 122 -4.05 5.64 0.26
C VAL A 122 -3.05 4.89 1.13
N ASN A 123 -2.70 5.45 2.28
CA ASN A 123 -1.67 4.96 3.18
C ASN A 123 -2.24 4.46 4.50
N TYR A 124 -1.60 3.43 5.04
CA TYR A 124 -1.81 2.97 6.41
C TYR A 124 -0.55 3.18 7.26
N PRO A 125 -0.68 3.74 8.48
CA PRO A 125 0.40 3.75 9.44
C PRO A 125 0.57 2.33 10.01
N ILE A 126 1.67 1.68 9.66
CA ILE A 126 2.01 0.34 10.14
C ILE A 126 3.37 0.32 10.82
N CYS A 127 3.57 -0.63 11.73
CA CYS A 127 4.85 -0.83 12.40
C CYS A 127 5.63 -1.93 11.69
N VAL A 128 6.79 -1.60 11.12
CA VAL A 128 7.71 -2.54 10.47
C VAL A 128 9.03 -2.50 11.23
N ASN A 129 9.51 -3.64 11.72
CA ASN A 129 10.75 -3.75 12.50
C ASN A 129 10.82 -2.77 13.69
N GLY A 130 9.70 -2.61 14.41
CA GLY A 130 9.61 -1.72 15.57
C GLY A 130 9.48 -0.23 15.26
N LYS A 131 9.47 0.17 13.98
CA LYS A 131 9.33 1.58 13.56
C LYS A 131 8.00 1.80 12.85
N GLN A 132 7.29 2.88 13.21
CA GLN A 132 6.09 3.32 12.50
C GLN A 132 6.47 3.85 11.10
N ARG A 133 5.74 3.42 10.08
CA ARG A 133 5.92 3.81 8.69
C ARG A 133 4.56 3.90 8.00
N ALA A 134 4.40 4.92 7.17
CA ALA A 134 3.27 5.00 6.25
C ALA A 134 3.53 4.11 5.04
N ILE A 135 2.70 3.09 4.83
CA ILE A 135 2.79 2.21 3.66
C ILE A 135 1.49 2.29 2.87
N GLY A 136 1.62 2.51 1.56
CA GLY A 136 0.49 2.54 0.64
C GLY A 136 -0.21 1.19 0.53
N ILE A 137 -1.54 1.18 0.53
CA ILE A 137 -2.34 -0.05 0.44
C ILE A 137 -2.06 -0.83 -0.85
N HIS A 138 -1.84 -0.14 -1.98
CA HIS A 138 -1.41 -0.76 -3.24
C HIS A 138 -0.16 -1.65 -3.08
N ARG A 139 0.78 -1.30 -2.19
CA ARG A 139 1.98 -2.11 -1.93
C ARG A 139 1.66 -3.37 -1.15
N LEU A 140 0.76 -3.26 -0.16
CA LEU A 140 0.33 -4.40 0.66
C LEU A 140 -0.51 -5.38 -0.16
N LEU A 141 -1.40 -4.85 -1.00
CA LEU A 141 -2.17 -5.63 -1.97
C LEU A 141 -1.26 -6.36 -2.96
N ALA A 142 -0.34 -5.64 -3.60
CA ALA A 142 0.58 -6.25 -4.54
C ALA A 142 1.44 -7.34 -3.86
N ASP A 143 1.96 -7.06 -2.66
CA ASP A 143 2.76 -8.03 -1.89
C ASP A 143 1.98 -9.30 -1.52
N ALA A 144 0.70 -9.17 -1.15
CA ALA A 144 -0.13 -10.29 -0.72
C ALA A 144 -0.70 -11.12 -1.89
N PHE A 145 -1.01 -10.50 -3.02
CA PHE A 145 -1.67 -11.17 -4.15
C PHE A 145 -0.73 -11.53 -5.29
N PHE A 146 0.33 -10.74 -5.51
CA PHE A 146 1.36 -10.99 -6.54
C PHE A 146 2.69 -11.47 -5.95
N GLY A 147 2.84 -11.47 -4.63
CA GLY A 147 4.06 -11.86 -3.94
C GLY A 147 5.05 -10.71 -3.77
N PRO A 148 6.23 -10.98 -3.17
CA PRO A 148 7.19 -9.95 -2.85
C PRO A 148 7.75 -9.27 -4.10
N ARG A 149 7.80 -7.93 -4.05
CA ARG A 149 8.33 -7.08 -5.12
C ARG A 149 9.80 -7.40 -5.41
N GLN A 150 10.14 -7.65 -6.68
CA GLN A 150 11.53 -7.85 -7.11
C GLN A 150 12.30 -6.53 -7.17
N ASN A 151 13.64 -6.61 -7.15
CA ASN A 151 14.50 -5.42 -7.27
C ASN A 151 14.26 -4.68 -8.59
N GLY A 152 14.25 -3.35 -8.53
CA GLY A 152 14.02 -2.49 -9.70
C GLY A 152 12.56 -2.36 -10.14
N GLN A 153 11.64 -3.13 -9.56
CA GLN A 153 10.20 -3.00 -9.85
C GLN A 153 9.52 -2.00 -8.93
N VAL A 154 8.43 -1.42 -9.38
CA VAL A 154 7.48 -0.57 -8.65
C VAL A 154 6.07 -1.11 -8.87
N VAL A 155 5.18 -0.84 -7.92
CA VAL A 155 3.74 -1.11 -8.10
C VAL A 155 3.16 0.05 -8.90
N ARG A 156 2.59 -0.27 -10.05
CA ARG A 156 2.00 0.69 -10.98
C ARG A 156 0.48 0.62 -10.89
N HIS A 157 -0.16 1.76 -11.12
CA HIS A 157 -1.61 1.88 -11.32
C HIS A 157 -1.83 2.04 -12.82
N LEU A 158 -2.55 1.12 -13.46
CA LEU A 158 -2.70 1.10 -14.92
C LEU A 158 -3.48 2.31 -15.44
N ASP A 159 -4.31 2.93 -14.61
CA ASP A 159 -5.09 4.13 -14.88
C ASP A 159 -4.44 5.44 -14.39
N ASP A 160 -3.23 5.37 -13.80
CA ASP A 160 -2.56 6.49 -13.12
C ASP A 160 -3.44 7.21 -12.06
N ASN A 161 -4.34 6.48 -11.42
CA ASN A 161 -5.10 6.94 -10.26
C ASN A 161 -4.59 6.23 -8.98
N PRO A 162 -3.77 6.91 -8.15
CA PRO A 162 -3.22 6.35 -6.91
C PRO A 162 -4.25 5.93 -5.84
N GLN A 163 -5.52 6.30 -6.01
CA GLN A 163 -6.62 5.93 -5.12
C GLN A 163 -7.41 4.71 -5.62
N ASN A 164 -7.27 4.34 -6.90
CA ASN A 164 -7.89 3.14 -7.46
C ASN A 164 -7.03 1.90 -7.16
N ASN A 165 -7.26 1.28 -6.00
CA ASN A 165 -6.45 0.18 -5.49
C ASN A 165 -7.00 -1.21 -5.88
N HIS A 166 -7.90 -1.33 -6.85
CA HIS A 166 -8.37 -2.64 -7.31
C HIS A 166 -7.21 -3.49 -7.85
N LEU A 167 -7.17 -4.78 -7.51
CA LEU A 167 -6.08 -5.68 -7.93
C LEU A 167 -5.88 -5.71 -9.45
N SER A 168 -6.96 -5.65 -10.22
CA SER A 168 -6.91 -5.58 -11.69
C SER A 168 -6.25 -4.31 -12.22
N ASN A 169 -6.22 -3.23 -11.44
CA ASN A 169 -5.55 -1.98 -11.76
C ASN A 169 -4.08 -1.93 -11.31
N LEU A 170 -3.62 -2.91 -10.52
CA LEU A 170 -2.27 -2.94 -9.97
C LEU A 170 -1.38 -3.93 -10.72
N LYS A 171 -0.15 -3.51 -11.03
CA LYS A 171 0.83 -4.38 -11.67
C LYS A 171 2.26 -4.03 -11.26
N TYR A 172 3.12 -5.03 -11.08
CA TYR A 172 4.55 -4.78 -10.99
C TYR A 172 5.13 -4.37 -12.35
N GLY A 173 6.07 -3.44 -12.34
CA GLY A 173 6.86 -3.11 -13.52
C GLY A 173 7.98 -2.14 -13.21
N THR A 174 8.69 -1.71 -14.23
CA THR A 174 9.81 -0.78 -14.13
C THR A 174 9.34 0.67 -14.14
N ASN A 175 10.22 1.58 -13.73
CA ASN A 175 9.97 3.02 -13.87
C ASN A 175 9.71 3.45 -15.33
N LYS A 176 10.33 2.75 -16.30
CA LYS A 176 10.12 3.01 -17.73
C LYS A 176 8.69 2.70 -18.13
N GLU A 177 8.17 1.55 -17.71
CA GLU A 177 6.78 1.19 -18.04
C GLU A 177 5.78 2.08 -17.29
N ASN A 178 6.06 2.48 -16.04
CA ASN A 178 5.24 3.46 -15.33
C ASN A 178 5.19 4.82 -16.08
N ALA A 179 6.32 5.26 -16.64
CA ALA A 179 6.36 6.48 -17.45
C ALA A 179 5.59 6.32 -18.77
N GLN A 180 5.52 5.10 -19.33
CA GLN A 180 4.70 4.80 -20.51
C GLN A 180 3.21 4.80 -20.19
N ASP A 181 2.81 4.26 -19.03
CA ASP A 181 1.42 4.34 -18.54
C ASP A 181 0.99 5.82 -18.42
N ALA A 182 1.83 6.66 -17.80
CA ALA A 182 1.57 8.11 -17.68
C ALA A 182 1.45 8.84 -19.03
N ILE A 183 2.17 8.38 -20.06
CA ILE A 183 2.02 8.89 -21.43
C ILE A 183 0.70 8.42 -22.02
N ARG A 184 0.39 7.11 -21.95
CA ARG A 184 -0.85 6.51 -22.46
C ARG A 184 -2.08 7.19 -21.85
N ASN A 185 -2.02 7.52 -20.56
CA ASN A 185 -3.12 8.10 -19.80
C ASN A 185 -3.12 9.64 -19.83
N ASN A 186 -2.31 10.27 -20.68
CA ASN A 186 -2.21 11.74 -20.82
C ASN A 186 -1.91 12.48 -19.50
N LYS A 187 -1.22 11.83 -18.55
CA LYS A 187 -0.83 12.43 -17.27
C LYS A 187 0.52 13.12 -17.34
N ARG A 188 1.34 12.76 -18.32
CA ARG A 188 2.65 13.39 -18.54
C ARG A 188 2.47 14.69 -19.32
N LYS A 189 2.61 15.83 -18.62
CA LYS A 189 2.69 17.15 -19.27
C LYS A 189 3.93 17.19 -20.17
N CYS A 190 3.73 17.56 -21.42
CA CYS A 190 4.78 17.71 -22.42
C CYS A 190 4.56 18.99 -23.22
N ASN A 191 5.56 19.41 -24.00
CA ASN A 191 5.46 20.56 -24.89
C ASN A 191 5.04 21.83 -24.12
N GLU A 192 4.05 22.57 -24.63
CA GLU A 192 3.57 23.81 -24.02
C GLU A 192 2.93 23.61 -22.63
N ASP A 193 2.37 22.42 -22.35
CA ASP A 193 1.78 22.10 -21.04
C ASP A 193 2.83 21.89 -19.95
N HIS A 194 4.10 21.70 -20.33
CA HIS A 194 5.16 21.54 -19.36
C HIS A 194 5.42 22.87 -18.65
N HIS A 195 5.35 22.88 -17.32
CA HIS A 195 5.51 24.10 -16.50
C HIS A 195 6.81 24.90 -16.71
N MET A 196 7.89 24.25 -17.18
CA MET A 196 9.15 24.92 -17.54
C MET A 196 9.26 25.25 -19.04
N SER A 197 8.20 25.04 -19.81
CA SER A 197 8.17 25.40 -21.21
C SER A 197 8.26 26.91 -21.37
N LYS A 198 9.16 27.35 -22.25
CA LYS A 198 9.31 28.75 -22.66
C LYS A 198 8.65 29.06 -24.01
N LEU A 199 8.21 28.04 -24.73
CA LEU A 199 7.70 28.16 -26.10
C LEU A 199 6.31 27.54 -26.17
N SER A 200 5.38 28.23 -26.82
CA SER A 200 4.10 27.64 -27.18
C SER A 200 4.23 26.71 -28.39
N ASN A 201 3.22 25.88 -28.62
CA ASN A 201 3.16 25.08 -29.84
C ASN A 201 3.11 25.98 -31.09
N GLN A 202 2.57 27.20 -31.01
CA GLN A 202 2.58 28.17 -32.11
C GLN A 202 4.00 28.70 -32.38
N ASP A 203 4.75 29.05 -31.34
CA ASP A 203 6.14 29.50 -31.47
C ASP A 203 7.01 28.43 -32.12
N VAL A 204 6.79 27.17 -31.76
CA VAL A 204 7.51 26.03 -32.34
C VAL A 204 7.26 25.90 -33.84
N ARG A 205 5.99 26.00 -34.27
CA ARG A 205 5.64 25.99 -35.71
C ARG A 205 6.30 27.15 -36.43
N GLU A 206 6.28 28.34 -35.83
CA GLU A 206 6.86 29.54 -36.41
C GLU A 206 8.39 29.45 -36.52
N ILE A 207 9.07 28.95 -35.49
CA ILE A 207 10.52 28.71 -35.52
C ILE A 207 10.90 27.77 -36.67
N ARG A 208 10.14 26.69 -36.87
CA ARG A 208 10.39 25.74 -37.96
C ARG A 208 10.10 26.36 -39.33
N ARG A 209 9.02 27.13 -39.45
CA ARG A 209 8.67 27.87 -40.67
C ARG A 209 9.77 28.87 -41.05
N LEU A 210 10.21 29.69 -40.10
CA LEU A 210 11.29 30.66 -40.30
C LEU A 210 12.62 29.98 -40.61
N ARG A 211 12.89 28.82 -40.00
CA ARG A 211 14.09 28.04 -40.31
C ARG A 211 14.06 27.53 -41.76
N HIS A 212 12.91 27.08 -42.24
CA HIS A 212 12.72 26.72 -43.65
C HIS A 212 12.92 27.91 -44.59
N GLN A 213 12.58 29.13 -44.15
CA GLN A 213 12.88 30.39 -44.84
C GLN A 213 14.35 30.85 -44.71
N LYS A 214 15.24 29.98 -44.21
CA LYS A 214 16.68 30.21 -44.03
C LYS A 214 17.05 31.31 -43.03
N VAL A 215 16.13 31.70 -42.14
CA VAL A 215 16.46 32.56 -40.99
C VAL A 215 17.52 31.87 -40.12
N THR A 216 18.46 32.66 -39.63
CA THR A 216 19.60 32.12 -38.87
C THR A 216 19.22 31.84 -37.42
N VAL A 217 19.90 30.86 -36.80
CA VAL A 217 19.64 30.49 -35.40
C VAL A 217 19.88 31.67 -34.43
N PRO A 218 20.91 32.53 -34.60
CA PRO A 218 21.07 33.73 -33.77
C PRO A 218 19.90 34.73 -33.86
N GLU A 219 19.32 34.91 -35.03
CA GLU A 219 18.12 35.76 -35.21
C GLU A 219 16.92 35.16 -34.50
N LEU A 220 16.67 33.86 -34.68
CA LEU A 220 15.59 33.14 -34.00
C LEU A 220 15.74 33.22 -32.47
N LYS A 221 16.96 33.06 -31.96
CA LYS A 221 17.29 33.22 -30.54
C LYS A 221 16.85 34.60 -30.02
N LYS A 222 17.15 35.66 -30.78
CA LYS A 222 16.79 37.04 -30.42
C LYS A 222 15.28 37.27 -30.50
N MET A 223 14.61 36.73 -31.51
CA MET A 223 13.17 36.87 -31.72
C MET A 223 12.36 36.21 -30.60
N PHE A 224 12.72 34.99 -30.21
CA PHE A 224 11.95 34.18 -29.25
C PHE A 224 12.51 34.23 -27.82
N GLY A 225 13.63 34.93 -27.57
CA GLY A 225 14.17 35.12 -26.22
C GLY A 225 14.64 33.83 -25.52
N VAL A 226 14.94 32.78 -26.27
CA VAL A 226 15.40 31.47 -25.74
C VAL A 226 16.88 31.23 -26.03
N CYS A 227 17.47 30.18 -25.46
CA CYS A 227 18.87 29.84 -25.76
C CYS A 227 19.01 29.08 -27.09
N THR A 228 20.22 29.12 -27.66
CA THR A 228 20.55 28.44 -28.92
C THR A 228 20.20 26.95 -28.88
N ALA A 229 20.53 26.28 -27.76
CA ALA A 229 20.23 24.86 -27.58
C ALA A 229 18.72 24.54 -27.59
N THR A 230 17.87 25.45 -27.11
CA THR A 230 16.40 25.30 -27.20
C THR A 230 15.95 25.37 -28.65
N ILE A 231 16.43 26.36 -29.41
CA ILE A 231 16.09 26.53 -30.83
C ILE A 231 16.54 25.32 -31.64
N GLU A 232 17.79 24.88 -31.47
CA GLU A 232 18.31 23.69 -32.13
C GLU A 232 17.54 22.43 -31.73
N GLY A 233 17.17 22.30 -30.46
CA GLY A 233 16.35 21.18 -29.99
C GLY A 233 14.97 21.14 -30.66
N VAL A 234 14.37 22.30 -30.93
CA VAL A 234 13.11 22.42 -31.68
C VAL A 234 13.30 22.09 -33.17
N ILE A 235 14.38 22.59 -33.78
CA ILE A 235 14.70 22.38 -35.21
C ILE A 235 15.01 20.90 -35.49
N TYR A 236 15.83 20.26 -34.66
CA TYR A 236 16.22 18.86 -34.82
C TYR A 236 15.21 17.88 -34.22
N ASN A 237 13.99 18.36 -33.90
CA ASN A 237 12.90 17.56 -33.36
C ASN A 237 13.26 16.74 -32.11
N ARG A 238 14.18 17.26 -31.29
CA ARG A 238 14.54 16.68 -29.98
C ARG A 238 13.46 16.99 -28.95
N TYR A 239 12.86 18.17 -29.06
CA TYR A 239 11.72 18.66 -28.28
C TYR A 239 10.53 18.89 -29.23
N TYR A 240 9.29 18.81 -28.74
CA TYR A 240 8.07 19.03 -29.53
C TYR A 240 7.91 18.11 -30.74
N LYS A 241 8.07 16.80 -30.51
CA LYS A 241 8.01 15.77 -31.56
C LYS A 241 6.67 15.70 -32.30
N ASP A 242 5.60 15.97 -31.55
CA ASP A 242 4.22 15.80 -32.02
C ASP A 242 3.62 17.09 -32.60
N VAL A 243 4.32 18.22 -32.42
CA VAL A 243 4.02 19.45 -33.15
C VAL A 243 4.64 19.28 -34.52
N ILE A 244 3.94 19.61 -35.60
CA ILE A 244 4.47 19.58 -36.98
C ILE A 244 4.75 21.02 -37.40
#